data_AF-A0A357AZE3-F1
#
_entry.id   AF-A0A357AZE3-F1
#
_cell.length_a   1.000
_cell.length_b   1.000
_cell.length_c   1.000
_cell.angle_alpha   90.00
_cell.angle_beta   90.00
_cell.angle_gamma   90.00
#
_symmetry.space_group_name_H-M   'P 1'
#
loop_
_entity.id
_entity.type
_entity.pdbx_description
1 polymer ?
#
loop_
_entity_poly.entity_id
_entity_poly.type
_entity_poly.pdbx_seq_one_letter_code
_entity_poly.pdbx_strand_id
1 'polypeptide(L)'
;GEQIGASIQSWSYEEICSHSFKLVMPSEYYRYDPAASAYTDMSETEAGMDYLFNSDDVGMTLKVVGIVRQNQDAVSGMMQGVIGYTSALTAHIIDAAAGEEIILRQAGNP
;
A
#
# COMPACT_ATOMS: atom_id res chain seq x y z
N GLY A 1 -10.36 -39.65 -3.21
CA GLY A 1 -10.25 -38.29 -2.66
C GLY A 1 -8.84 -37.84 -2.91
N GLU A 2 -8.66 -36.82 -3.72
CA GLU A 2 -7.35 -36.31 -4.10
C GLU A 2 -6.84 -35.39 -2.99
N GLN A 3 -5.71 -35.75 -2.37
CA GLN A 3 -5.03 -34.89 -1.41
C GLN A 3 -4.30 -33.80 -2.18
N ILE A 4 -4.83 -32.59 -2.13
CA ILE A 4 -4.10 -31.40 -2.58
C ILE A 4 -2.98 -31.18 -1.56
N GLY A 5 -1.74 -31.51 -1.95
CA GLY A 5 -0.56 -31.22 -1.16
C GLY A 5 -0.38 -29.72 -1.07
N ALA A 6 -0.55 -29.14 0.12
CA ALA A 6 -0.19 -27.76 0.36
C ALA A 6 1.34 -27.65 0.22
N SER A 7 1.81 -27.00 -0.84
CA SER A 7 3.21 -26.65 -0.97
C SER A 7 3.55 -25.60 0.08
N ILE A 8 4.39 -25.97 1.04
CA ILE A 8 4.98 -25.00 1.97
C ILE A 8 5.97 -24.19 1.14
N GLN A 9 5.59 -22.97 0.77
CA GLN A 9 6.50 -22.03 0.14
C GLN A 9 7.47 -21.50 1.20
N SER A 10 8.77 -21.63 0.94
CA SER A 10 9.84 -21.08 1.77
C SER A 10 10.57 -20.01 0.97
N TRP A 11 10.81 -18.86 1.61
CA TRP A 11 11.60 -17.78 1.05
C TRP A 11 12.77 -17.45 1.96
N SER A 12 13.88 -17.03 1.35
CA SER A 12 15.00 -16.44 2.06
C SER A 12 14.66 -15.05 2.59
N TYR A 13 15.46 -14.57 3.54
CA TYR A 13 15.33 -13.19 4.03
C TYR A 13 15.56 -12.20 2.90
N GLU A 14 16.55 -12.48 2.06
CA GLU A 14 16.96 -11.65 0.93
C GLU A 14 15.86 -11.58 -0.14
N GLU A 15 15.20 -12.70 -0.44
CA GLU A 15 14.06 -12.74 -1.36
C GLU A 15 12.93 -11.85 -0.87
N ILE A 16 12.54 -11.97 0.40
CA ILE A 16 11.47 -11.14 0.96
C ILE A 16 11.88 -9.66 0.96
N CYS A 17 13.12 -9.34 1.33
CA CYS A 17 13.62 -7.97 1.37
C CYS A 17 13.84 -7.35 -0.01
N SER A 18 13.94 -8.18 -1.07
CA SER A 18 14.06 -7.71 -2.46
C SER A 18 12.75 -7.18 -3.03
N HIS A 19 11.61 -7.55 -2.43
CA HIS A 19 10.32 -7.05 -2.88
C HIS A 19 10.14 -5.57 -2.56
N SER A 20 9.53 -4.87 -3.51
CA SER A 20 9.03 -3.51 -3.33
C SER A 20 7.52 -3.51 -3.42
N PHE A 21 6.91 -2.58 -2.71
CA PHE A 21 5.49 -2.36 -2.70
C PHE A 21 5.22 -0.93 -3.12
N LYS A 22 4.01 -0.66 -3.59
CA LYS A 22 3.56 0.68 -3.89
C LYS A 22 2.45 1.07 -2.92
N LEU A 23 2.63 2.20 -2.24
CA LEU A 23 1.59 2.82 -1.45
C LEU A 23 0.91 3.88 -2.31
N VAL A 24 -0.38 3.67 -2.58
CA VAL A 24 -1.24 4.64 -3.27
C VAL A 24 -2.17 5.21 -2.22
N MET A 25 -2.15 6.52 -2.02
CA MET A 25 -3.01 7.22 -1.06
C MET A 25 -4.46 7.26 -1.60
N PRO A 26 -5.48 7.25 -0.72
CA PRO A 26 -6.88 7.28 -1.15
C PRO A 26 -7.25 8.47 -2.05
N SER A 27 -6.60 9.61 -1.85
CA SER A 27 -6.75 10.82 -2.67
C SER A 27 -6.21 10.65 -4.09
N GLU A 28 -5.16 9.86 -4.28
CA GLU A 28 -4.53 9.62 -5.59
C GLU A 28 -5.42 8.81 -6.53
N TYR A 29 -6.41 8.09 -5.99
CA TYR A 29 -7.45 7.43 -6.76
C TYR A 29 -8.33 8.42 -7.54
N TYR A 30 -8.40 9.68 -7.10
CA TYR A 30 -9.30 10.66 -7.67
C TYR A 30 -8.55 11.70 -8.49
N ARG A 31 -8.97 11.87 -9.74
CA ARG A 31 -8.48 12.93 -10.63
C ARG A 31 -9.60 13.94 -10.90
N TYR A 32 -9.30 15.21 -10.73
CA TYR A 32 -10.25 16.28 -11.03
C TYR A 32 -10.33 16.48 -12.54
N ASP A 33 -11.53 16.41 -13.10
CA ASP A 33 -11.83 16.79 -14.48
C ASP A 33 -12.44 18.21 -14.49
N PRO A 34 -11.71 19.23 -14.99
CA PRO A 34 -12.22 20.59 -15.09
C PRO A 34 -13.43 20.73 -16.03
N ALA A 35 -13.54 19.88 -17.06
CA ALA A 35 -14.62 19.97 -18.04
C ALA A 35 -15.95 19.50 -17.44
N ALA A 36 -15.93 18.42 -16.66
CA ALA A 36 -17.08 17.93 -15.90
C ALA A 36 -17.26 18.64 -14.55
N SER A 37 -16.25 19.41 -14.10
CA SER A 37 -16.18 20.00 -12.75
C SER A 37 -16.38 18.97 -11.63
N ALA A 38 -15.86 17.76 -11.83
CA ALA A 38 -16.06 16.61 -10.94
C ALA A 38 -14.77 15.79 -10.77
N TYR A 39 -14.73 14.91 -9.78
CA TYR A 39 -13.65 13.93 -9.63
C TYR A 39 -14.04 12.60 -10.26
N THR A 40 -13.08 11.97 -10.93
CA THR A 40 -13.19 10.62 -11.49
C THR A 40 -12.34 9.66 -10.67
N ASP A 41 -12.92 8.53 -10.30
CA ASP A 41 -12.21 7.42 -9.66
C ASP A 41 -11.45 6.61 -10.73
N MET A 42 -10.13 6.62 -10.64
CA MET A 42 -9.26 5.96 -11.60
C MET A 42 -9.31 4.42 -11.45
N SER A 43 -9.73 3.89 -10.30
CA SER A 43 -9.78 2.44 -10.06
C SER A 43 -10.91 1.73 -10.82
N GLU A 44 -11.89 2.47 -11.34
CA GLU A 44 -13.01 1.90 -12.08
C GLU A 44 -12.63 1.43 -13.49
N THR A 45 -11.42 1.75 -13.96
CA THR A 45 -10.96 1.40 -15.31
C THR A 45 -9.62 0.67 -15.28
N GLU A 46 -9.40 -0.23 -16.24
CA GLU A 46 -8.11 -0.92 -16.39
C GLU A 46 -6.95 0.06 -16.62
N ALA A 47 -7.17 1.08 -17.46
CA ALA A 47 -6.16 2.09 -17.74
C ALA A 47 -5.83 2.95 -16.50
N GLY A 48 -6.83 3.28 -15.69
CA GLY A 48 -6.59 4.00 -14.45
C GLY A 48 -5.92 3.14 -13.38
N MET A 49 -6.27 1.85 -13.28
CA MET A 49 -5.55 0.90 -12.43
C MET A 49 -4.08 0.73 -12.86
N ASP A 50 -3.82 0.62 -14.16
CA ASP A 50 -2.45 0.57 -14.69
C ASP A 50 -1.67 1.83 -14.32
N TYR A 51 -2.27 3.01 -14.49
CA TYR A 51 -1.66 4.27 -14.08
C TYR A 51 -1.38 4.32 -12.55
N LEU A 52 -2.35 3.96 -11.71
CA LEU A 52 -2.19 3.97 -10.25
C LEU A 52 -1.04 3.07 -9.78
N PHE A 53 -0.88 1.88 -10.36
CA PHE A 53 0.07 0.88 -9.87
C PHE A 53 1.41 0.84 -10.62
N ASN A 54 1.45 1.23 -11.88
CA ASN A 54 2.65 1.09 -12.74
C ASN A 54 3.29 2.43 -13.16
N SER A 55 2.65 3.59 -12.94
CA SER A 55 3.25 4.90 -13.21
C SER A 55 4.22 5.35 -12.10
N ASP A 56 5.27 6.10 -12.45
CA ASP A 56 6.15 6.76 -11.47
C ASP A 56 5.56 8.10 -10.95
N ASP A 57 4.49 8.61 -11.56
CA ASP A 57 3.87 9.89 -11.20
C ASP A 57 2.93 9.83 -9.98
N VAL A 58 2.61 8.62 -9.51
CA VAL A 58 1.63 8.36 -8.46
C VAL A 58 2.21 7.37 -7.46
N GLY A 59 1.87 7.57 -6.20
CA GLY A 59 2.20 6.68 -5.11
C GLY A 59 3.66 6.75 -4.68
N MET A 60 3.95 6.03 -3.61
CA MET A 60 5.27 5.94 -3.01
C MET A 60 5.76 4.50 -3.03
N THR A 61 6.99 4.28 -3.51
CA THR A 61 7.64 2.96 -3.41
C THR A 61 8.09 2.69 -1.97
N LEU A 62 7.61 1.58 -1.41
CA LEU A 62 8.02 1.04 -0.12
C LEU A 62 8.96 -0.14 -0.31
N LYS A 63 9.92 -0.29 0.61
CA LYS A 63 10.84 -1.42 0.69
C LYS A 63 10.72 -2.11 2.03
N VAL A 64 10.87 -3.43 2.03
CA VAL A 64 10.95 -4.21 3.26
C VAL A 64 12.35 -4.01 3.87
N VAL A 65 12.40 -3.55 5.12
CA VAL A 65 13.66 -3.26 5.83
C VAL A 65 13.99 -4.27 6.92
N GLY A 66 13.08 -5.20 7.20
CA GLY A 66 13.28 -6.24 8.22
C GLY A 66 12.05 -7.11 8.41
N ILE A 67 12.24 -8.26 9.03
CA ILE A 67 11.21 -9.28 9.24
C ILE A 67 11.38 -9.82 10.66
N VAL A 68 10.31 -9.81 11.44
CA VAL A 68 10.28 -10.45 12.76
C VAL A 68 9.81 -11.89 12.58
N ARG A 69 10.66 -12.86 12.92
CA ARG A 69 10.35 -14.30 12.87
C ARG A 69 10.38 -14.87 14.29
N GLN A 70 9.43 -15.74 14.60
CA GLN A 70 9.44 -16.48 15.86
C GLN A 70 10.72 -17.31 15.99
N ASN A 71 11.24 -17.36 17.22
CA ASN A 71 12.30 -18.31 17.53
C ASN A 71 11.74 -19.74 17.47
N GLN A 72 12.52 -20.67 16.92
CA GLN A 72 12.11 -22.08 16.76
C GLN A 72 11.86 -22.77 18.12
N ASP A 73 12.50 -22.27 19.18
CA ASP A 73 12.36 -22.80 20.55
C ASP A 73 11.25 -22.11 21.37
N ALA A 74 10.50 -21.18 20.76
CA ALA A 74 9.44 -20.46 21.47
C ALA A 74 8.24 -21.38 21.74
N VAL A 75 7.81 -21.47 23.01
CA VAL A 75 6.57 -22.17 23.38
C VAL A 75 5.39 -21.44 22.73
N SER A 76 4.74 -22.13 21.80
CA SER A 76 3.81 -21.58 20.81
C SER A 76 2.78 -20.60 21.38
N GLY A 77 2.94 -19.32 21.06
CA GLY A 77 1.85 -18.37 20.93
C GLY A 77 1.61 -18.12 19.44
N MET A 78 0.35 -18.12 19.00
CA MET A 78 0.01 -17.88 17.59
C MET A 78 0.37 -16.42 17.24
N MET A 79 1.48 -16.19 16.54
CA MET A 79 1.75 -14.87 15.96
C MET A 79 0.89 -14.70 14.72
N GLN A 80 -0.07 -13.78 14.77
CA GLN A 80 -0.68 -13.25 13.56
C GLN A 80 0.35 -12.39 12.84
N GLY A 81 0.59 -12.68 11.56
CA GLY A 81 1.44 -11.86 10.71
C GLY A 81 0.84 -10.46 10.57
N VAL A 82 1.61 -9.44 10.91
CA VAL A 82 1.25 -8.03 10.73
C VAL A 82 2.34 -7.32 9.94
N ILE A 83 1.95 -6.30 9.19
CA ILE A 83 2.90 -5.40 8.52
C ILE A 83 3.15 -4.22 9.47
N GLY A 84 4.41 -4.00 9.82
CA GLY A 84 4.83 -2.85 10.61
C GLY A 84 5.25 -1.69 9.70
N TYR A 85 4.75 -0.49 9.99
CA TYR A 85 5.19 0.75 9.34
C TYR A 85 6.02 1.57 10.31
N THR A 86 6.96 2.35 9.77
CA THR A 86 7.75 3.28 10.59
C THR A 86 6.87 4.47 10.98
N SER A 87 7.11 5.04 12.17
CA SER A 87 6.46 6.29 12.59
C SER A 87 6.73 7.43 11.60
N ALA A 88 7.90 7.44 10.97
CA ALA A 88 8.25 8.39 9.92
C ALA A 88 7.34 8.28 8.69
N LEU A 89 6.99 7.06 8.26
CA LEU A 89 6.05 6.86 7.15
C LEU A 89 4.66 7.37 7.54
N THR A 90 4.19 7.07 8.76
CA THR A 90 2.90 7.58 9.24
C THR A 90 2.85 9.11 9.24
N ALA A 91 3.87 9.76 9.80
CA ALA A 91 3.96 11.23 9.82
C ALA A 91 3.99 11.82 8.41
N HIS A 92 4.78 11.22 7.52
CA HIS A 92 4.87 11.65 6.13
C HIS A 92 3.53 11.60 5.40
N ILE A 93 2.75 10.52 5.57
CA ILE A 93 1.43 10.39 4.92
C ILE A 93 0.44 11.43 5.47
N ILE A 94 0.47 11.71 6.77
CA ILE A 94 -0.38 12.75 7.38
C ILE A 94 -0.06 14.12 6.79
N ASP A 95 1.22 14.47 6.72
CA ASP A 95 1.67 15.76 6.18
C ASP A 95 1.37 15.88 4.68
N ALA A 96 1.57 14.80 3.91
CA ALA A 96 1.26 14.76 2.49
C ALA A 96 -0.24 14.98 2.25
N ALA A 97 -1.10 14.24 2.95
CA ALA A 97 -2.56 14.35 2.81
C ALA A 97 -3.08 15.76 3.18
N ALA A 98 -2.49 16.41 4.19
CA ALA A 98 -2.90 17.76 4.60
C ALA A 98 -2.66 18.82 3.50
N GLY A 99 -1.73 18.58 2.58
CA GLY A 99 -1.41 19.48 1.48
C GLY A 99 -2.21 19.24 0.18
N GLU A 100 -3.02 18.19 0.11
CA GLU A 100 -3.68 17.81 -1.14
C GLU A 100 -4.92 18.64 -1.44
N GLU A 101 -5.05 19.05 -2.70
CA GLU A 101 -6.15 19.92 -3.14
C GLU A 101 -7.53 19.32 -2.88
N ILE A 102 -7.69 17.99 -3.08
CA ILE A 102 -8.97 17.31 -2.82
C ILE A 102 -9.37 17.40 -1.34
N ILE A 103 -8.41 17.23 -0.44
CA ILE A 103 -8.62 17.33 1.01
C ILE A 103 -8.92 18.78 1.42
N LEU A 104 -8.18 19.74 0.86
CA LEU A 104 -8.42 21.17 1.10
C LEU A 104 -9.81 21.60 0.63
N ARG A 105 -10.27 21.12 -0.53
CA ARG A 105 -11.62 21.42 -1.04
C ARG A 105 -12.72 20.81 -0.18
N GLN A 106 -12.51 19.61 0.36
CA GLN A 106 -13.44 18.97 1.32
C GLN A 106 -13.48 19.72 2.65
N ALA A 107 -12.34 20.11 3.20
CA ALA A 107 -12.28 20.88 4.45
C ALA A 107 -12.97 22.25 4.34
N GLY A 108 -12.91 22.87 3.15
CA GLY A 108 -13.63 24.12 2.86
C GLY A 108 -15.14 23.95 2.58
N ASN A 109 -15.61 22.73 2.32
CA ASN A 109 -17.00 22.40 1.97
C ASN A 109 -17.42 21.05 2.62
N PRO A 110 -17.63 21.00 3.95
CA PRO A 110 -17.93 19.77 4.69
C PRO A 110 -19.32 19.20 4.43
#